data_AF-A0A1X7SXX3-F1
#
_entry.id   AF-A0A1X7SXX3-F1
#
_cell.length_a   1.000
_cell.length_b   1.000
_cell.length_c   1.000
_cell.angle_alpha   90.00
_cell.angle_beta   90.00
_cell.angle_gamma   90.00
#
_symmetry.space_group_name_H-M   'P 1'
#
loop_
_entity.id
_entity.type
_entity.pdbx_description
1 polymer ?
#
loop_
_entity_poly.entity_id
_entity_poly.type
_entity_poly.pdbx_seq_one_letter_code
_entity_poly.pdbx_strand_id
1 'polypeptide(L)'
;MFHSFNQNYNETREGVLCGRCKSGLSQTVTTTVCRDCSSPRWYIPLLTTLIGGFLLVALVTAFNIGVSPIFDVLLFFVQSVYVAVSNQTGYESFLSISVFNLDFTLDQCITSNLGALTRLLLQYATPIYILLLLLTIISLTKIKRVAKYLGQHSILHALWLLILISYLNIAKTTFEIVHCQNIGPLDDRRYVLVYDASIQCWSGGHLAWALIAVLLAAFFILPFPFYVWLATQSHKLKPVSDVYTSIYKDTHR
;
A
#
# COMPACT_ATOMS: atom_id res chain seq x y z
N MET A 1 30.32 -6.34 -3.44
CA MET A 1 29.34 -6.02 -2.38
C MET A 1 28.00 -6.77 -2.56
N PHE A 2 28.01 -7.99 -3.11
CA PHE A 2 26.81 -8.87 -3.25
C PHE A 2 26.98 -10.22 -2.51
N HIS A 3 28.11 -10.44 -1.85
CA HIS A 3 28.45 -11.74 -1.25
C HIS A 3 27.98 -11.93 0.20
N SER A 4 27.55 -10.87 0.89
CA SER A 4 27.22 -10.93 2.33
C SER A 4 25.73 -11.17 2.63
N PHE A 5 24.84 -11.10 1.63
CA PHE A 5 23.40 -11.32 1.82
C PHE A 5 23.00 -12.79 1.86
N ASN A 6 23.86 -13.70 1.40
CA ASN A 6 23.47 -15.10 1.16
C ASN A 6 23.74 -16.04 2.35
N GLN A 7 24.59 -15.66 3.30
CA GLN A 7 24.93 -16.54 4.45
C GLN A 7 23.89 -16.49 5.58
N ASN A 8 23.31 -15.32 5.88
CA ASN A 8 22.31 -15.19 6.96
C ASN A 8 20.90 -15.68 6.60
N TYR A 9 20.60 -15.88 5.30
CA TYR A 9 19.26 -16.23 4.83
C TYR A 9 18.85 -17.66 5.21
N ASN A 10 19.79 -18.61 5.18
CA ASN A 10 19.56 -20.01 5.56
C ASN A 10 19.53 -20.23 7.09
N GLU A 11 20.06 -19.30 7.89
CA GLU A 11 20.12 -19.43 9.34
C GLU A 11 18.79 -19.09 10.03
N THR A 12 17.98 -18.20 9.43
CA THR A 12 16.74 -17.69 10.05
C THR A 12 15.46 -18.16 9.37
N ARG A 13 15.56 -18.77 8.19
CA ARG A 13 14.41 -19.26 7.41
C ARG A 13 14.40 -20.78 7.28
N GLU A 14 13.21 -21.33 7.08
CA GLU A 14 12.96 -22.75 6.84
C GLU A 14 11.81 -22.97 5.86
N GLY A 15 11.53 -24.23 5.55
CA GLY A 15 10.47 -24.63 4.63
C GLY A 15 10.90 -24.63 3.16
N VAL A 16 9.94 -24.95 2.28
CA VAL A 16 10.16 -25.02 0.83
C VAL A 16 10.63 -23.66 0.33
N LEU A 17 11.77 -23.65 -0.37
CA LEU A 17 12.42 -22.43 -0.89
C LEU A 17 12.64 -21.32 0.17
N CYS A 18 12.84 -21.69 1.44
CA CYS A 18 13.04 -20.72 2.55
C CYS A 18 11.89 -19.71 2.70
N GLY A 19 10.66 -20.09 2.34
CA GLY A 19 9.48 -19.23 2.38
C GLY A 19 9.05 -18.80 3.79
N ARG A 20 9.51 -19.50 4.84
CA ARG A 20 9.04 -19.32 6.22
C ARG A 20 10.16 -18.93 7.16
N CYS A 21 9.83 -18.26 8.26
CA CYS A 21 10.77 -18.08 9.37
C CYS A 21 10.84 -19.36 10.21
N LYS A 22 12.02 -19.63 10.80
CA LYS A 22 12.18 -20.73 11.74
C LYS A 22 11.26 -20.58 12.96
N SER A 23 10.85 -21.71 13.52
CA SER A 23 10.13 -21.76 14.80
C SER A 23 10.76 -20.84 15.87
N GLY A 24 9.96 -19.92 16.42
CA GLY A 24 10.41 -18.91 17.39
C GLY A 24 10.76 -17.54 16.77
N LEU A 25 10.92 -17.48 15.44
CA LEU A 25 11.09 -16.25 14.69
C LEU A 25 9.81 -15.91 13.92
N SER A 26 9.57 -14.61 13.71
CA SER A 26 8.45 -14.13 12.92
C SER A 26 8.88 -13.00 11.99
N GLN A 27 8.12 -12.83 10.91
CA GLN A 27 8.21 -11.65 10.07
C GLN A 27 7.61 -10.45 10.80
N THR A 28 8.11 -9.27 10.47
CA THR A 28 7.49 -8.01 10.89
C THR A 28 6.47 -7.54 9.86
N VAL A 29 5.73 -6.47 10.17
CA VAL A 29 4.69 -5.95 9.27
C VAL A 29 5.28 -5.49 7.94
N THR A 30 6.36 -4.72 8.01
CA THR A 30 6.91 -4.02 6.84
C THR A 30 8.00 -4.82 6.14
N THR A 31 8.77 -5.63 6.86
CA THR A 31 9.93 -6.34 6.28
C THR A 31 9.71 -7.84 6.14
N THR A 32 10.39 -8.45 5.18
CA THR A 32 10.46 -9.91 5.04
C THR A 32 11.46 -10.54 6.02
N VAL A 33 12.20 -9.74 6.79
CA VAL A 33 13.27 -10.22 7.68
C VAL A 33 12.67 -10.94 8.88
N CYS A 34 13.21 -12.11 9.21
CA CYS A 34 12.81 -12.89 10.37
C CYS A 34 13.52 -12.37 11.62
N ARG A 35 12.75 -12.02 12.66
CA ARG A 35 13.28 -11.60 13.97
C ARG A 35 12.65 -12.40 15.10
N ASP A 36 13.32 -12.45 16.24
CA ASP A 36 12.74 -13.01 17.47
C ASP A 36 11.63 -12.08 17.97
N CYS A 37 10.42 -12.61 18.04
CA CYS A 37 9.22 -11.90 18.43
C CYS A 37 8.61 -12.47 19.73
N SER A 38 9.47 -12.85 20.69
CA SER A 38 9.05 -13.36 22.01
C SER A 38 8.17 -12.39 22.82
N SER A 39 8.32 -11.08 22.62
CA SER A 39 7.46 -10.04 23.23
C SER A 39 6.77 -9.19 22.16
N PRO A 40 5.59 -9.61 21.66
CA PRO A 40 4.91 -8.91 20.58
C PRO A 40 4.44 -7.53 21.04
N ARG A 41 4.74 -6.50 20.23
CA ARG A 41 4.35 -5.10 20.45
C ARG A 41 3.32 -4.65 19.41
N TRP A 42 2.24 -5.41 19.28
CA TRP A 42 1.18 -5.19 18.29
C TRP A 42 0.55 -3.79 18.34
N TYR A 43 0.56 -3.13 19.51
CA TYR A 43 -0.01 -1.80 19.69
C TYR A 43 0.80 -0.71 18.99
N ILE A 44 2.12 -0.89 18.76
CA ILE A 44 2.95 0.11 18.09
C ILE A 44 2.56 0.30 16.62
N PRO A 45 2.50 -0.75 15.76
CA PRO A 45 2.08 -0.59 14.37
C PRO A 45 0.62 -0.10 14.28
N LEU A 46 -0.24 -0.48 15.25
CA LEU A 46 -1.60 0.03 15.32
C LEU A 46 -1.65 1.55 15.59
N LEU A 47 -1.02 2.01 16.68
CA LEU A 47 -1.02 3.42 17.05
C LEU A 47 -0.35 4.29 15.98
N THR A 48 0.75 3.81 15.39
CA THR A 48 1.44 4.53 14.31
C THR A 48 0.58 4.63 13.06
N THR A 49 -0.18 3.58 12.70
CA THR A 49 -1.14 3.64 11.59
C THR A 49 -2.27 4.62 11.87
N LEU A 50 -2.84 4.62 13.08
CA LEU A 50 -3.94 5.50 13.47
C LEU A 50 -3.49 6.97 13.51
N ILE A 51 -2.41 7.25 14.23
CA ILE A 51 -1.87 8.62 14.39
C ILE A 51 -1.31 9.12 13.06
N GLY A 52 -0.50 8.31 12.38
CA GLY A 52 0.10 8.65 11.10
C GLY A 52 -0.95 8.87 10.02
N GLY A 53 -1.95 8.01 9.92
CA GLY A 53 -3.06 8.18 8.98
C GLY A 53 -3.89 9.44 9.25
N PHE A 54 -4.20 9.73 10.52
CA PHE A 54 -4.89 10.99 10.88
C PHE A 54 -4.05 12.22 10.54
N LEU A 55 -2.76 12.22 10.92
CA LEU A 55 -1.83 13.31 10.61
C LEU A 55 -1.67 13.51 9.11
N LEU A 56 -1.61 12.43 8.34
CA LEU A 56 -1.54 12.47 6.90
C LEU A 56 -2.75 13.19 6.30
N VAL A 57 -3.96 12.78 6.68
CA VAL A 57 -5.18 13.41 6.17
C VAL A 57 -5.27 14.88 6.60
N ALA A 58 -4.90 15.18 7.85
CA ALA A 58 -4.86 16.55 8.35
C ALA A 58 -3.86 17.41 7.57
N LEU A 59 -2.64 16.91 7.31
CA LEU A 59 -1.58 17.61 6.58
C LEU A 59 -1.99 17.86 5.12
N VAL A 60 -2.44 16.83 4.41
CA VAL A 60 -2.86 16.96 3.00
C VAL A 60 -3.99 17.98 2.85
N THR A 61 -4.94 17.97 3.79
CA THR A 61 -6.08 18.92 3.79
C THR A 61 -5.68 20.33 4.23
N ALA A 62 -4.81 20.47 5.24
CA ALA A 62 -4.42 21.78 5.77
C ALA A 62 -3.46 22.54 4.84
N PHE A 63 -2.52 21.82 4.21
CA PHE A 63 -1.51 22.40 3.34
C PHE A 63 -1.90 22.39 1.85
N ASN A 64 -3.09 21.87 1.50
CA ASN A 64 -3.57 21.79 0.12
C ASN A 64 -2.57 21.09 -0.82
N ILE A 65 -1.95 19.98 -0.36
CA ILE A 65 -0.78 19.38 -1.02
C ILE A 65 -1.09 18.91 -2.46
N GLY A 66 -2.35 18.58 -2.77
CA GLY A 66 -2.78 18.20 -4.12
C GLY A 66 -3.10 19.36 -5.08
N VAL A 67 -2.83 20.61 -4.70
CA VAL A 67 -3.04 21.78 -5.59
C VAL A 67 -1.84 22.00 -6.52
N SER A 68 -0.63 21.58 -6.11
CA SER A 68 0.56 21.77 -6.93
C SER A 68 0.87 20.53 -7.78
N PRO A 69 0.85 20.64 -9.12
CA PRO A 69 1.13 19.50 -10.01
C PRO A 69 2.54 18.94 -9.86
N ILE A 70 3.50 19.76 -9.43
CA ILE A 70 4.89 19.33 -9.23
C ILE A 70 4.97 18.35 -8.06
N PHE A 71 4.23 18.62 -6.98
CA PHE A 71 4.17 17.72 -5.82
C PHE A 71 3.49 16.42 -6.18
N ASP A 72 2.41 16.45 -6.97
CA ASP A 72 1.72 15.22 -7.41
C ASP A 72 2.61 14.32 -8.28
N VAL A 73 3.34 14.90 -9.25
CA VAL A 73 4.29 14.15 -10.10
C VAL A 73 5.44 13.59 -9.26
N LEU A 74 5.98 14.38 -8.34
CA LEU A 74 7.08 13.95 -7.46
C LEU A 74 6.62 12.81 -6.53
N LEU A 75 5.45 12.93 -5.91
CA LEU A 75 4.87 11.90 -5.05
C LEU A 75 4.64 10.60 -5.82
N PHE A 76 4.08 10.69 -7.03
CA PHE A 76 3.86 9.51 -7.88
C PHE A 76 5.18 8.85 -8.30
N PHE A 77 6.20 9.65 -8.61
CA PHE A 77 7.53 9.15 -8.94
C PHE A 77 8.16 8.42 -7.75
N VAL A 78 8.17 9.02 -6.56
CA VAL A 78 8.69 8.40 -5.33
C VAL A 78 7.93 7.11 -5.03
N GLN A 79 6.60 7.12 -5.12
CA GLN A 79 5.77 5.93 -4.92
C GLN A 79 6.15 4.80 -5.86
N SER A 80 6.31 5.10 -7.15
CA SER A 80 6.72 4.12 -8.16
C SER A 80 8.10 3.53 -7.86
N VAL A 81 9.06 4.37 -7.45
CA VAL A 81 10.40 3.94 -7.03
C VAL A 81 10.35 3.11 -5.76
N TYR A 82 9.56 3.51 -4.77
CA TYR A 82 9.39 2.77 -3.52
C TYR A 82 8.85 1.36 -3.78
N VAL A 83 7.82 1.22 -4.62
CA VAL A 83 7.27 -0.09 -4.99
C VAL A 83 8.33 -0.96 -5.66
N ALA A 84 9.18 -0.39 -6.52
CA ALA A 84 10.26 -1.12 -7.18
C ALA A 84 11.39 -1.54 -6.22
N VAL A 85 11.65 -0.76 -5.18
CA VAL A 85 12.83 -0.92 -4.31
C VAL A 85 12.51 -1.59 -2.96
N SER A 86 11.26 -1.55 -2.49
CA SER A 86 10.89 -1.93 -1.11
C SER A 86 11.29 -3.35 -0.71
N ASN A 87 11.43 -4.26 -1.68
CA ASN A 87 11.75 -5.66 -1.42
C ASN A 87 13.26 -5.95 -1.37
N GLN A 88 14.13 -4.96 -1.63
CA GLN A 88 15.58 -5.16 -1.77
C GLN A 88 16.44 -4.41 -0.75
N THR A 89 15.90 -3.44 0.00
CA THR A 89 16.72 -2.54 0.85
C THR A 89 16.62 -2.80 2.35
N GLY A 90 17.75 -2.62 3.05
CA GLY A 90 17.83 -2.64 4.51
C GLY A 90 17.19 -1.43 5.19
N TYR A 91 17.07 -1.52 6.52
CA TYR A 91 16.31 -0.62 7.42
C TYR A 91 16.60 0.89 7.27
N GLU A 92 17.86 1.27 7.05
CA GLU A 92 18.28 2.68 6.99
C GLU A 92 17.78 3.41 5.74
N SER A 93 17.71 2.73 4.58
CA SER A 93 17.18 3.31 3.35
C SER A 93 15.64 3.31 3.31
N PHE A 94 15.01 2.45 4.12
CA PHE A 94 13.56 2.35 4.22
C PHE A 94 12.95 3.61 4.86
N LEU A 95 13.53 4.11 5.95
CA LEU A 95 13.01 5.28 6.67
C LEU A 95 12.96 6.55 5.81
N SER A 96 13.99 6.81 5.01
CA SER A 96 14.04 8.01 4.17
C SER A 96 12.99 7.96 3.05
N ILE A 97 12.77 6.81 2.41
CA ILE A 97 11.84 6.69 1.28
C ILE A 97 10.39 6.52 1.78
N SER A 98 10.17 5.84 2.91
CA SER A 98 8.83 5.64 3.49
C SER A 98 8.15 6.95 3.90
N VAL A 99 8.91 7.95 4.37
CA VAL A 99 8.35 9.28 4.67
C VAL A 99 7.79 9.94 3.42
N PHE A 100 8.49 9.84 2.28
CA PHE A 100 8.00 10.38 1.01
C PHE A 100 6.90 9.52 0.37
N ASN A 101 6.85 8.22 0.70
CA ASN A 101 5.74 7.34 0.36
C ASN A 101 4.54 7.48 1.33
N LEU A 102 4.66 8.33 2.34
CA LEU A 102 3.64 8.56 3.38
C LEU A 102 3.24 7.27 4.13
N ASP A 103 4.19 6.33 4.23
CA ASP A 103 4.07 5.09 5.00
C ASP A 103 4.68 5.30 6.39
N PHE A 104 3.81 5.43 7.39
CA PHE A 104 4.17 5.65 8.79
C PHE A 104 4.26 4.35 9.60
N THR A 105 4.20 3.19 8.96
CA THR A 105 4.18 1.91 9.65
C THR A 105 5.57 1.59 10.20
N LEU A 106 5.70 1.51 11.53
CA LEU A 106 6.96 1.12 12.15
C LEU A 106 7.18 -0.40 12.08
N ASP A 107 8.43 -0.78 11.86
CA ASP A 107 8.87 -2.18 11.78
C ASP A 107 8.81 -2.84 13.16
N GLN A 108 7.72 -3.55 13.46
CA GLN A 108 7.48 -4.17 14.76
C GLN A 108 6.85 -5.55 14.62
N CYS A 109 7.10 -6.40 15.62
CA CYS A 109 6.46 -7.70 15.76
C CYS A 109 5.01 -7.56 16.24
N ILE A 110 4.04 -8.01 15.45
CA ILE A 110 2.63 -8.10 15.89
C ILE A 110 2.38 -9.39 16.68
N THR A 111 2.89 -10.51 16.18
CA THR A 111 2.67 -11.84 16.75
C THR A 111 3.93 -12.68 16.57
N SER A 112 4.07 -13.74 17.36
CA SER A 112 5.19 -14.68 17.33
C SER A 112 5.17 -15.62 16.12
N ASN A 113 4.09 -15.64 15.33
CA ASN A 113 3.97 -16.46 14.13
C ASN A 113 3.17 -15.74 13.02
N LEU A 114 3.73 -14.64 12.51
CA LEU A 114 3.12 -13.91 11.39
C LEU A 114 3.51 -14.58 10.06
N GLY A 115 2.56 -15.31 9.48
CA GLY A 115 2.71 -15.90 8.15
C GLY A 115 2.75 -14.84 7.04
N ALA A 116 3.36 -15.18 5.90
CA ALA A 116 3.51 -14.26 4.76
C ALA A 116 2.15 -13.78 4.22
N LEU A 117 1.17 -14.68 4.11
CA LEU A 117 -0.17 -14.32 3.65
C LEU A 117 -0.84 -13.31 4.62
N THR A 118 -0.78 -13.55 5.93
CA THR A 118 -1.33 -12.63 6.93
C THR A 118 -0.64 -11.27 6.88
N ARG A 119 0.68 -11.24 6.66
CA ARG A 119 1.43 -10.00 6.47
C ARG A 119 0.94 -9.23 5.24
N LEU A 120 0.74 -9.89 4.10
CA LEU A 120 0.17 -9.25 2.90
C LEU A 120 -1.22 -8.68 3.18
N LEU A 121 -2.08 -9.41 3.90
CA LEU A 121 -3.41 -8.94 4.24
C LEU A 121 -3.39 -7.70 5.15
N LEU A 122 -2.43 -7.59 6.06
CA LEU A 122 -2.26 -6.40 6.90
C LEU A 122 -1.91 -5.15 6.09
N GLN A 123 -1.27 -5.29 4.92
CA GLN A 123 -0.97 -4.15 4.04
C GLN A 123 -2.24 -3.52 3.44
N TYR A 124 -3.38 -4.23 3.40
CA TYR A 124 -4.67 -3.64 3.05
C TYR A 124 -5.25 -2.75 4.16
N ALA A 125 -4.89 -2.98 5.42
CA ALA A 125 -5.53 -2.30 6.55
C ALA A 125 -5.31 -0.78 6.51
N THR A 126 -4.08 -0.34 6.24
CA THR A 126 -3.69 1.07 6.18
C THR A 126 -4.45 1.87 5.11
N PRO A 127 -4.44 1.48 3.81
CA PRO A 127 -5.18 2.23 2.78
C PRO A 127 -6.70 2.19 3.03
N ILE A 128 -7.25 1.07 3.51
CA ILE A 128 -8.68 0.99 3.85
C ILE A 128 -9.01 1.96 4.99
N TYR A 129 -8.18 2.02 6.04
CA TYR A 129 -8.36 2.94 7.15
C TYR A 129 -8.36 4.40 6.68
N ILE A 130 -7.40 4.80 5.83
CA ILE A 130 -7.33 6.16 5.28
C ILE A 130 -8.59 6.49 4.48
N LEU A 131 -9.05 5.58 3.62
CA LEU A 131 -10.28 5.78 2.84
C LEU A 131 -11.52 5.92 3.73
N LEU A 132 -11.65 5.10 4.78
CA LEU A 132 -12.74 5.22 5.75
C LEU A 132 -12.67 6.55 6.52
N LEU A 133 -11.48 6.98 6.94
CA LEU A 133 -11.28 8.25 7.60
C LEU A 133 -11.67 9.43 6.71
N LEU A 134 -11.40 9.36 5.41
CA LEU A 134 -11.86 10.36 4.44
C LEU A 134 -13.38 10.37 4.28
N LEU A 135 -13.99 9.19 4.12
CA LEU A 135 -15.45 9.07 4.00
C LEU A 135 -16.16 9.63 5.23
N THR A 136 -15.61 9.42 6.43
CA THR A 136 -16.16 9.99 7.67
C THR A 136 -16.02 11.52 7.69
N ILE A 137 -14.87 12.09 7.29
CA ILE A 137 -14.69 13.55 7.18
C ILE A 137 -15.68 14.16 6.17
N ILE A 138 -15.85 13.55 5.00
CA ILE A 138 -16.83 14.01 3.99
C ILE A 138 -18.25 13.96 4.57
N SER A 139 -18.60 12.88 5.25
CA SER A 139 -19.93 12.70 5.83
C SER A 139 -20.19 13.75 6.92
N LEU A 140 -19.21 14.00 7.80
CA LEU A 140 -19.31 14.99 8.88
C LEU A 140 -19.37 16.44 8.34
N THR A 141 -18.66 16.74 7.24
CA THR A 141 -18.70 18.06 6.58
C THR A 141 -19.97 18.28 5.75
N LYS A 142 -20.68 17.22 5.35
CA LYS A 142 -22.06 17.32 4.83
C LYS A 142 -23.07 17.58 5.95
N ILE A 143 -22.88 16.96 7.11
CA ILE A 143 -23.78 17.09 8.27
C ILE A 143 -23.63 18.44 8.97
N LYS A 144 -22.42 19.00 9.06
CA LYS A 144 -22.16 20.31 9.66
C LYS A 144 -21.76 21.32 8.57
N ARG A 145 -22.22 22.58 8.65
CA ARG A 145 -21.80 23.72 7.78
C ARG A 145 -20.30 24.10 7.89
N VAL A 146 -19.42 23.15 8.23
CA VAL A 146 -17.96 23.30 8.33
C VAL A 146 -17.31 23.49 6.94
N ALA A 147 -18.04 23.18 5.86
CA ALA A 147 -17.67 23.49 4.47
C ALA A 147 -17.37 24.98 4.20
N LYS A 148 -17.71 25.88 5.13
CA LYS A 148 -17.36 27.31 5.06
C LYS A 148 -15.91 27.60 5.50
N TYR A 149 -15.32 26.76 6.36
CA TYR A 149 -13.97 26.98 6.92
C TYR A 149 -12.87 26.19 6.19
N LEU A 150 -13.21 25.06 5.59
CA LEU A 150 -12.31 24.35 4.68
C LEU A 150 -12.80 24.59 3.26
N GLY A 151 -12.04 25.34 2.46
CA GLY A 151 -12.40 25.64 1.08
C GLY A 151 -12.69 24.36 0.30
N GLN A 152 -13.88 24.30 -0.33
CA GLN A 152 -14.38 23.09 -1.01
C GLN A 152 -13.40 22.55 -2.08
N HIS A 153 -12.66 23.43 -2.76
CA HIS A 153 -11.66 23.03 -3.75
C HIS A 153 -10.48 22.27 -3.13
N SER A 154 -9.95 22.70 -1.99
CA SER A 154 -8.82 22.03 -1.32
C SER A 154 -9.13 20.58 -0.93
N ILE A 155 -10.33 20.34 -0.37
CA ILE A 155 -10.75 19.01 0.07
C ILE A 155 -10.85 18.03 -1.11
N LEU A 156 -11.30 18.48 -2.28
CA LEU A 156 -11.40 17.63 -3.48
C LEU A 156 -10.01 17.20 -3.98
N HIS A 157 -9.03 18.11 -3.99
CA HIS A 157 -7.65 17.79 -4.34
C HIS A 157 -7.02 16.83 -3.30
N ALA A 158 -7.23 17.09 -2.02
CA ALA A 158 -6.78 16.20 -0.94
C ALA A 158 -7.37 14.79 -1.06
N LEU A 159 -8.66 14.70 -1.37
CA LEU A 159 -9.36 13.43 -1.62
C LEU A 159 -8.76 12.69 -2.81
N TRP A 160 -8.53 13.38 -3.92
CA TRP A 160 -7.96 12.78 -5.11
C TRP A 160 -6.58 12.18 -4.84
N LEU A 161 -5.71 12.96 -4.18
CA LEU A 161 -4.37 12.52 -3.83
C LEU A 161 -4.40 11.28 -2.93
N LEU A 162 -5.21 11.28 -1.87
CA LEU A 162 -5.26 10.16 -0.94
C LEU A 162 -5.89 8.90 -1.54
N ILE A 163 -6.86 9.05 -2.45
CA ILE A 163 -7.39 7.92 -3.23
C ILE A 163 -6.29 7.33 -4.11
N LEU A 164 -5.49 8.16 -4.78
CA LEU A 164 -4.40 7.70 -5.65
C LEU A 164 -3.32 6.95 -4.85
N ILE A 165 -2.92 7.48 -3.69
CA ILE A 165 -1.94 6.83 -2.80
C ILE A 165 -2.48 5.49 -2.31
N SER A 166 -3.74 5.46 -1.86
CA SER A 166 -4.38 4.23 -1.40
C SER A 166 -4.50 3.20 -2.51
N TYR A 167 -4.82 3.65 -3.73
CA TYR A 167 -4.91 2.80 -4.92
C TYR A 167 -3.60 2.07 -5.21
N LEU A 168 -2.44 2.75 -5.16
CA LEU A 168 -1.15 2.10 -5.44
C LEU A 168 -0.81 1.00 -4.42
N ASN A 169 -1.05 1.26 -3.14
CA ASN A 169 -0.82 0.26 -2.09
C ASN A 169 -1.76 -0.94 -2.20
N ILE A 170 -3.04 -0.70 -2.50
CA ILE A 170 -4.02 -1.76 -2.76
C ILE A 170 -3.60 -2.56 -4.00
N ALA A 171 -3.21 -1.89 -5.09
CA ALA A 171 -2.79 -2.54 -6.33
C ALA A 171 -1.55 -3.41 -6.12
N LYS A 172 -0.51 -2.87 -5.49
CA LYS A 172 0.70 -3.62 -5.12
C LYS A 172 0.34 -4.88 -4.35
N THR A 173 -0.36 -4.73 -3.21
CA THR A 173 -0.73 -5.86 -2.35
C THR A 173 -1.53 -6.92 -3.11
N THR A 174 -2.45 -6.47 -3.97
CA THR A 174 -3.26 -7.35 -4.82
C THR A 174 -2.39 -8.17 -5.77
N PHE A 175 -1.44 -7.52 -6.45
CA PHE A 175 -0.50 -8.22 -7.32
C PHE A 175 0.41 -9.18 -6.56
N GLU A 176 0.87 -8.83 -5.35
CA GLU A 176 1.69 -9.70 -4.50
C GLU A 176 0.94 -10.97 -4.07
N ILE A 177 -0.36 -10.88 -3.77
CA ILE A 177 -1.20 -12.04 -3.39
C ILE A 177 -1.41 -12.98 -4.58
N VAL A 178 -1.60 -12.45 -5.79
CA VAL A 178 -1.80 -13.31 -6.98
C VAL A 178 -0.50 -13.77 -7.63
N HIS A 179 0.66 -13.32 -7.13
CA HIS A 179 1.97 -13.67 -7.70
C HIS A 179 2.38 -15.10 -7.35
N CYS A 180 1.99 -16.03 -8.22
CA CYS A 180 2.23 -17.46 -8.07
C CYS A 180 3.25 -17.96 -9.09
N GLN A 181 4.18 -18.80 -8.62
CA GLN A 181 5.20 -19.43 -9.44
C GLN A 181 5.02 -20.94 -9.44
N ASN A 182 5.23 -21.59 -10.59
CA ASN A 182 5.28 -23.04 -10.65
C ASN A 182 6.66 -23.54 -10.18
N ILE A 183 6.67 -24.45 -9.22
CA ILE A 183 7.88 -25.09 -8.68
C ILE A 183 7.93 -26.60 -8.95
N GLY A 184 6.89 -27.16 -9.57
CA GLY A 184 6.80 -28.58 -9.89
C GLY A 184 7.35 -28.92 -11.29
N PRO A 185 7.69 -30.19 -11.55
CA PRO A 185 8.08 -30.67 -12.88
C PRO A 185 6.94 -30.46 -13.90
N LEU A 186 7.27 -30.56 -15.20
CA LEU A 186 6.34 -30.29 -16.30
C LEU A 186 5.04 -31.11 -16.23
N ASP A 187 5.11 -32.33 -15.69
CA ASP A 187 3.99 -33.28 -15.58
C ASP A 187 3.16 -33.13 -14.29
N ASP A 188 3.70 -32.46 -13.25
CA ASP A 188 2.98 -32.21 -11.99
C ASP A 188 3.18 -30.76 -11.55
N ARG A 189 2.34 -29.87 -12.12
CA ARG A 189 2.45 -28.43 -11.89
C ARG A 189 1.96 -28.08 -10.49
N ARG A 190 2.87 -27.53 -9.69
CA ARG A 190 2.57 -27.03 -8.35
C ARG A 190 2.80 -25.52 -8.30
N TYR A 191 1.70 -24.77 -8.37
CA TYR A 191 1.71 -23.32 -8.21
C TYR A 191 1.72 -22.94 -6.73
N VAL A 192 2.74 -22.18 -6.34
CA VAL A 192 2.93 -21.71 -4.97
C VAL A 192 3.13 -20.21 -4.93
N LEU A 193 2.80 -19.60 -3.80
CA LEU A 193 2.99 -18.17 -3.59
C LEU A 193 4.48 -17.86 -3.54
N VAL A 194 4.95 -16.86 -4.29
CA VAL A 194 6.38 -16.51 -4.34
C VAL A 194 6.92 -16.06 -2.97
N TYR A 195 6.08 -15.40 -2.17
CA TYR A 195 6.44 -14.92 -0.84
C TYR A 195 6.45 -16.01 0.23
N ASP A 196 5.79 -17.14 -0.01
CA ASP A 196 5.85 -18.34 0.83
C ASP A 196 5.47 -19.59 0.01
N ALA A 197 6.48 -20.31 -0.47
CA ALA A 197 6.31 -21.48 -1.35
C ALA A 197 5.63 -22.68 -0.66
N SER A 198 5.39 -22.62 0.64
CA SER A 198 4.58 -23.61 1.36
C SER A 198 3.08 -23.44 1.12
N ILE A 199 2.65 -22.24 0.70
CA ILE A 199 1.26 -21.90 0.44
C ILE A 199 0.98 -22.23 -1.02
N GLN A 200 0.11 -23.22 -1.23
CA GLN A 200 -0.35 -23.57 -2.56
C GLN A 200 -1.34 -22.50 -3.05
N CYS A 201 -1.09 -21.97 -4.23
CA CYS A 201 -1.99 -21.00 -4.85
C CYS A 201 -3.29 -21.68 -5.28
N TRP A 202 -4.38 -20.89 -5.30
CA TRP A 202 -5.71 -21.33 -5.75
C TRP A 202 -6.29 -22.54 -5.02
N SER A 203 -5.77 -22.86 -3.84
CA SER A 203 -6.21 -23.99 -3.04
C SER A 203 -6.17 -23.64 -1.55
N GLY A 204 -6.90 -24.41 -0.73
CA GLY A 204 -6.97 -24.25 0.71
C GLY A 204 -7.27 -22.82 1.16
N GLY A 205 -6.52 -22.33 2.15
CA GLY A 205 -6.70 -20.99 2.72
C GLY A 205 -6.34 -19.82 1.78
N HIS A 206 -5.62 -20.06 0.69
CA HIS A 206 -5.27 -19.01 -0.28
C HIS A 206 -6.43 -18.70 -1.24
N LEU A 207 -7.31 -19.67 -1.50
CA LEU A 207 -8.36 -19.56 -2.51
C LEU A 207 -9.27 -18.35 -2.31
N ALA A 208 -9.77 -18.15 -1.08
CA ALA A 208 -10.67 -17.04 -0.78
C ALA A 208 -10.02 -15.66 -1.04
N TRP A 209 -8.78 -15.48 -0.57
CA TRP A 209 -8.05 -14.23 -0.73
C TRP A 209 -7.60 -13.99 -2.17
N ALA A 210 -7.23 -15.03 -2.91
CA ALA A 210 -6.94 -14.94 -4.33
C ALA A 210 -8.15 -14.49 -5.15
N LEU A 211 -9.34 -15.03 -4.84
CA LEU A 211 -10.58 -14.63 -5.50
C LEU A 211 -10.91 -13.16 -5.23
N ILE A 212 -10.81 -12.72 -3.97
CA ILE A 212 -11.00 -11.31 -3.60
C ILE A 212 -10.00 -10.42 -4.35
N ALA A 213 -8.72 -10.80 -4.38
CA ALA A 213 -7.67 -10.07 -5.07
C ALA A 213 -7.96 -9.95 -6.58
N VAL A 214 -8.40 -11.03 -7.24
CA VAL A 214 -8.76 -10.99 -8.66
C VAL A 214 -9.99 -10.13 -8.93
N LEU A 215 -11.01 -10.17 -8.06
CA LEU A 215 -12.17 -9.28 -8.19
C LEU A 215 -11.76 -7.80 -8.03
N LEU A 216 -10.92 -7.49 -7.04
CA LEU A 216 -10.36 -6.14 -6.87
C LEU A 216 -9.54 -5.73 -8.10
N ALA A 217 -8.73 -6.63 -8.65
CA ALA A 217 -7.97 -6.36 -9.86
C ALA A 217 -8.87 -6.04 -11.06
N ALA A 218 -9.88 -6.88 -11.31
CA ALA A 218 -10.76 -6.78 -12.46
C ALA A 218 -11.71 -5.56 -12.40
N PHE A 219 -12.26 -5.24 -11.22
CA PHE A 219 -13.32 -4.24 -11.09
C PHE A 219 -12.85 -2.89 -10.56
N PHE A 220 -11.70 -2.83 -9.86
CA PHE A 220 -11.19 -1.60 -9.28
C PHE A 220 -9.85 -1.20 -9.87
N ILE A 221 -8.86 -2.11 -9.89
CA ILE A 221 -7.49 -1.74 -10.25
C ILE A 221 -7.35 -1.48 -11.75
N LEU A 222 -7.76 -2.42 -12.61
CA LEU A 222 -7.63 -2.27 -14.06
C LEU A 222 -8.56 -1.18 -14.66
N PRO A 223 -9.81 -1.02 -14.19
CA PRO A 223 -10.69 0.02 -14.74
C PRO A 223 -10.32 1.44 -14.30
N PHE A 224 -9.67 1.61 -13.14
CA PHE A 224 -9.38 2.95 -12.60
C PHE A 224 -8.48 3.80 -13.52
N PRO A 225 -7.33 3.32 -14.02
CA PRO A 225 -6.53 4.06 -15.00
C PRO A 225 -7.31 4.41 -16.27
N PHE A 226 -8.17 3.49 -16.75
CA PHE A 226 -9.02 3.75 -17.90
C PHE A 226 -10.05 4.85 -17.62
N TYR A 227 -10.66 4.85 -16.43
CA TYR A 227 -11.57 5.91 -16.00
C TYR A 227 -10.86 7.26 -15.89
N VAL A 228 -9.66 7.30 -15.29
CA VAL A 228 -8.83 8.52 -15.19
C VAL A 228 -8.51 9.04 -16.59
N TRP A 229 -8.08 8.17 -17.50
CA TRP A 229 -7.79 8.55 -18.89
C TRP A 229 -9.02 9.05 -19.64
N LEU A 230 -10.19 8.44 -19.44
CA LEU A 230 -11.44 8.92 -20.03
C LEU A 230 -11.85 10.28 -19.45
N ALA A 231 -11.64 10.48 -18.15
CA ALA A 231 -11.95 11.73 -17.46
C ALA A 231 -11.08 12.90 -17.93
N THR A 232 -9.81 12.64 -18.30
CA THR A 232 -8.94 13.67 -18.88
C THR A 232 -9.30 14.01 -20.34
N GLN A 233 -9.86 13.06 -21.10
CA GLN A 233 -10.28 13.27 -22.50
C GLN A 233 -11.67 13.92 -22.64
N SER A 234 -12.59 13.69 -21.70
CA SER A 234 -13.98 14.14 -21.84
C SER A 234 -14.20 15.55 -21.26
N HIS A 235 -14.55 16.51 -22.12
CA HIS A 235 -15.03 17.85 -21.71
C HIS A 235 -16.37 17.84 -20.92
N LYS A 236 -17.01 16.67 -20.77
CA LYS A 236 -18.31 16.51 -20.08
C LYS A 236 -18.17 16.27 -18.56
N LEU A 237 -17.00 15.83 -18.09
CA LEU A 237 -16.70 15.66 -16.68
C LEU A 237 -16.07 16.95 -16.11
N LYS A 238 -16.75 18.09 -16.31
CA LYS A 238 -16.28 19.41 -15.88
C LYS A 238 -15.73 19.47 -14.46
N PRO A 239 -16.37 18.92 -13.41
CA PRO A 239 -15.82 19.04 -12.04
C PRO A 239 -14.50 18.27 -11.82
N VAL A 240 -14.21 17.22 -12.61
CA VAL A 240 -12.93 16.49 -12.55
C VAL A 240 -11.91 17.12 -13.50
N SER A 241 -12.33 17.47 -14.72
CA SER A 241 -11.45 18.17 -15.66
C SER A 241 -11.04 19.54 -15.13
N ASP A 242 -11.87 20.23 -14.34
CA ASP A 242 -11.56 21.52 -13.72
C ASP A 242 -10.50 21.39 -12.63
N VAL A 243 -10.41 20.27 -11.92
CA VAL A 243 -9.30 19.94 -11.00
C VAL A 243 -8.00 19.76 -11.78
N TYR A 244 -8.05 19.11 -12.95
CA TYR A 244 -6.89 18.91 -13.83
C TYR A 244 -6.52 20.15 -14.66
N THR A 245 -7.46 21.03 -14.98
CA THR A 245 -7.24 22.23 -15.81
C THR A 245 -7.06 23.51 -15.00
N SER A 246 -7.49 23.58 -13.73
CA SER A 246 -7.12 24.67 -12.81
C SER A 246 -5.61 24.76 -12.65
N ILE A 247 -4.94 23.60 -12.62
CA ILE A 247 -3.49 23.41 -12.62
C ILE A 247 -2.79 24.18 -13.75
N TYR A 248 -3.40 24.28 -14.93
CA TYR A 248 -2.80 24.92 -16.11
C TYR A 248 -3.17 26.40 -16.24
N LYS A 249 -4.27 26.83 -15.60
CA LYS A 249 -4.76 28.20 -15.69
C LYS A 249 -4.01 29.19 -14.79
N ASP A 250 -3.41 28.72 -13.70
CA ASP A 250 -2.66 29.59 -12.77
C ASP A 250 -1.25 29.97 -13.25
N THR A 251 -0.77 29.41 -14.37
CA THR A 251 0.57 29.75 -14.92
C THR A 251 0.54 30.96 -15.88
N HIS A 252 -0.64 31.55 -16.14
CA HIS A 252 -0.80 32.64 -17.09
C HIS A 252 -1.50 33.88 -16.50
N ARG A 253 -1.30 34.16 -15.20
CA ARG A 253 -1.72 35.43 -14.61
C ARG A 253 -0.60 36.13 -13.85
#